data_AF-A0A852GDQ6-F1
#
_entry.id   AF-A0A852GDQ6-F1
#
_cell.length_a   1.000
_cell.length_b   1.000
_cell.length_c   1.000
_cell.angle_alpha   90.00
_cell.angle_beta   90.00
_cell.angle_gamma   90.00
#
_symmetry.space_group_name_H-M   'P 1'
#
loop_
_entity.id
_entity.type
_entity.pdbx_description
1 polymer ?
#
loop_
_entity_poly.entity_id
_entity_poly.type
_entity_poly.pdbx_seq_one_letter_code
_entity_poly.pdbx_strand_id
1 'polypeptide(L)'
;ELWASFRGRRMGGRELPLPHGYQGLLLREEEQPPSGNEGDPQDRWVTVTGTFDAITDWGADAVPPPGGGLALALQWGPIAHAV
;
A
#
# COMPACT_ATOMS: atom_id res chain seq x y z
N GLU A 1 -17.54 7.85 3.60
CA GLU A 1 -17.62 6.43 4.01
C GLU A 1 -18.05 5.60 2.80
N LEU A 2 -17.39 4.48 2.56
CA LEU A 2 -17.62 3.64 1.39
C LEU A 2 -18.29 2.34 1.83
N TRP A 3 -19.19 1.81 1.04
CA TRP A 3 -19.82 0.50 1.29
C TRP A 3 -19.72 -0.37 0.05
N ALA A 4 -19.33 -1.62 0.25
CA ALA A 4 -19.20 -2.60 -0.82
C ALA A 4 -19.62 -3.98 -0.32
N SER A 5 -19.66 -4.95 -1.23
CA SER A 5 -19.82 -6.36 -0.91
C SER A 5 -18.68 -7.19 -1.50
N PHE A 6 -18.14 -8.11 -0.72
CA PHE A 6 -17.16 -9.09 -1.21
C PHE A 6 -17.64 -10.50 -0.85
N ARG A 7 -17.82 -11.34 -1.87
CA ARG A 7 -18.35 -12.71 -1.72
C ARG A 7 -19.67 -12.76 -0.93
N GLY A 8 -20.57 -11.80 -1.18
CA GLY A 8 -21.86 -11.70 -0.50
C GLY A 8 -21.83 -11.15 0.92
N ARG A 9 -20.66 -10.78 1.46
CA ARG A 9 -20.52 -10.15 2.78
C ARG A 9 -20.37 -8.64 2.63
N ARG A 10 -21.00 -7.86 3.51
CA ARG A 10 -20.92 -6.39 3.47
C ARG A 10 -19.58 -5.93 4.06
N MET A 11 -19.04 -4.86 3.49
CA MET A 11 -17.79 -4.25 3.93
C MET A 11 -17.96 -2.74 4.07
N GLY A 12 -17.47 -2.20 5.18
CA GLY A 12 -17.35 -0.75 5.38
C GLY A 12 -15.93 -0.30 5.05
N GLY A 13 -15.79 0.71 4.22
CA GLY A 13 -14.51 1.22 3.73
C GLY A 13 -14.21 2.63 4.24
N ARG A 14 -12.95 2.86 4.61
CA ARG A 14 -12.39 4.17 4.90
C ARG A 14 -11.23 4.43 3.96
N GLU A 15 -11.34 5.48 3.15
CA GLU A 15 -10.23 5.96 2.35
C GLU A 15 -9.18 6.63 3.24
N LEU A 16 -7.93 6.24 3.06
CA LEU A 16 -6.77 6.74 3.78
C LEU A 16 -5.80 7.35 2.77
N PRO A 17 -5.68 8.69 2.70
CA PRO A 17 -4.64 9.31 1.91
C PRO A 17 -3.27 8.93 2.50
N LEU A 18 -2.27 8.82 1.64
CA LEU A 18 -0.90 8.61 2.09
C LEU A 18 -0.36 9.86 2.81
N PRO A 19 0.62 9.71 3.73
CA PRO A 19 1.22 10.86 4.39
C PRO A 19 1.83 11.83 3.38
N HIS A 20 1.78 13.13 3.69
CA HIS A 20 2.33 14.16 2.82
C HIS A 20 3.81 13.89 2.49
N GLY A 21 4.17 13.96 1.21
CA GLY A 21 5.52 13.67 0.72
C GLY A 21 5.81 12.19 0.48
N TYR A 22 4.83 11.29 0.71
CA TYR A 22 4.94 9.86 0.40
C TYR A 22 4.05 9.50 -0.80
N GLN A 23 4.50 8.51 -1.58
CA GLN A 23 3.77 7.93 -2.70
C GLN A 23 3.75 6.42 -2.58
N GLY A 24 2.63 5.79 -2.90
CA GLY A 24 2.47 4.35 -2.92
C GLY A 24 3.01 3.77 -4.23
N LEU A 25 3.75 2.67 -4.15
CA LEU A 25 4.29 1.95 -5.30
C LEU A 25 3.77 0.51 -5.33
N LEU A 26 3.36 0.05 -6.51
CA LEU A 26 3.04 -1.35 -6.79
C LEU A 26 4.26 -2.00 -7.44
N LEU A 27 4.95 -2.86 -6.69
CA LEU A 27 6.16 -3.53 -7.15
C LEU A 27 5.85 -4.96 -7.60
N ARG A 28 6.45 -5.38 -8.72
CA ARG A 28 6.44 -6.76 -9.20
C ARG A 28 7.85 -7.28 -9.25
N GLU A 29 8.10 -8.46 -8.70
CA GLU A 29 9.38 -9.17 -8.84
C GLU A 29 9.54 -9.68 -10.28
N GLU A 30 10.72 -9.46 -10.83
CA GLU A 30 11.10 -9.92 -12.17
C GLU A 30 11.94 -11.19 -12.05
N GLU A 31 11.64 -12.19 -12.89
CA GLU A 31 12.40 -13.44 -12.92
C GLU A 31 13.76 -13.29 -13.63
N GLN A 32 13.88 -12.28 -14.50
CA GLN A 32 15.08 -12.00 -15.27
C GLN A 32 15.55 -10.57 -15.00
N PRO A 33 16.86 -10.34 -15.03
CA PRO A 33 17.39 -8.99 -14.90
C PRO A 33 16.89 -8.10 -16.06
N PRO A 34 16.72 -6.80 -15.82
CA PRO A 34 16.41 -5.86 -16.89
C PRO A 34 17.52 -5.88 -17.93
N SER A 35 17.14 -5.72 -19.20
CA SER A 35 18.06 -5.82 -20.33
C SER A 35 19.26 -4.89 -20.16
N GLY A 36 20.47 -5.46 -20.16
CA GLY A 36 21.72 -4.72 -19.99
C GLY A 36 22.31 -4.73 -18.57
N ASN A 37 21.65 -5.36 -17.59
CA ASN A 37 22.22 -5.63 -16.27
C ASN A 37 22.56 -7.11 -16.10
N GLU A 38 23.79 -7.50 -16.44
CA GLU A 38 24.38 -8.77 -16.03
C GLU A 38 24.98 -8.62 -14.62
N GLY A 39 24.14 -8.24 -13.66
CA GLY A 39 24.52 -8.05 -12.25
C GLY A 39 24.91 -9.36 -11.56
N ASP A 40 25.05 -9.32 -10.23
CA ASP A 40 25.29 -10.54 -9.47
C ASP A 40 24.10 -11.51 -9.69
N PRO A 41 24.33 -12.81 -9.96
CA PRO A 41 23.25 -13.80 -10.07
C PRO A 41 22.32 -13.87 -8.84
N GLN A 42 22.72 -13.33 -7.69
CA GLN A 42 21.89 -13.22 -6.49
C GLN A 42 21.03 -11.94 -6.45
N ASP A 43 21.28 -10.98 -7.33
CA ASP A 43 20.51 -9.74 -7.40
C ASP A 43 19.07 -10.03 -7.84
N ARG A 44 18.12 -9.50 -7.08
CA ARG A 44 16.69 -9.56 -7.40
C ARG A 44 16.21 -8.22 -7.93
N TRP A 45 15.36 -8.28 -8.94
CA TRP A 45 14.86 -7.12 -9.63
C TRP A 45 13.37 -6.95 -9.39
N VAL A 46 12.95 -5.71 -9.18
CA VAL A 46 11.53 -5.36 -9.08
C VAL A 46 11.23 -4.21 -10.02
N THR A 47 10.07 -4.27 -10.68
CA THR A 47 9.57 -3.20 -11.54
C THR A 47 8.41 -2.48 -10.87
N VAL A 48 8.39 -1.15 -10.96
CA VAL A 48 7.21 -0.36 -10.60
C VAL A 48 6.15 -0.55 -11.68
N THR A 49 5.02 -1.14 -11.31
CA THR A 49 3.89 -1.44 -12.20
C THR A 49 2.73 -0.46 -12.05
N GLY A 50 2.76 0.36 -11.01
CA GLY A 50 1.74 1.38 -10.75
C GLY A 50 2.05 2.19 -9.51
N THR A 51 1.29 3.26 -9.34
CA THR A 51 1.41 4.17 -8.20
C THR A 51 0.02 4.48 -7.64
N PHE A 52 -0.02 4.92 -6.39
CA PHE A 52 -1.26 5.36 -5.74
C PHE A 52 -0.99 6.40 -4.66
N ASP A 53 -1.96 7.29 -4.44
CA ASP A 53 -1.86 8.37 -3.45
C ASP A 53 -2.79 8.14 -2.24
N ALA A 54 -3.67 7.14 -2.32
CA ALA A 54 -4.57 6.74 -1.25
C ALA A 54 -4.85 5.24 -1.28
N ILE A 55 -5.16 4.67 -0.12
CA ILE A 55 -5.55 3.27 0.04
C ILE A 55 -6.85 3.19 0.85
N THR A 56 -7.78 2.32 0.45
CA THR A 56 -9.00 2.11 1.23
C THR A 56 -8.82 0.93 2.18
N ASP A 57 -8.98 1.18 3.48
CA ASP A 57 -9.05 0.15 4.51
C ASP A 57 -10.49 -0.37 4.62
N TRP A 58 -10.66 -1.68 4.50
CA TRP A 58 -11.97 -2.34 4.46
C TRP A 58 -12.17 -3.22 5.70
N GLY A 59 -13.21 -2.91 6.47
CA GLY A 59 -13.66 -3.71 7.60
C GLY A 59 -14.85 -4.60 7.26
N ALA A 60 -14.94 -5.75 7.92
CA ALA A 60 -16.07 -6.67 7.79
C ALA A 60 -17.30 -6.11 8.50
N ASP A 61 -18.39 -5.87 7.76
CA ASP A 61 -19.69 -5.35 8.24
C ASP A 61 -19.65 -4.02 9.01
N ALA A 62 -18.47 -3.41 9.18
CA ALA A 62 -18.25 -2.13 9.85
C ALA A 62 -17.11 -1.36 9.18
N VAL A 63 -17.12 -0.03 9.31
CA VAL A 63 -16.03 0.83 8.84
C VAL A 63 -14.88 0.77 9.86
N PRO A 64 -13.61 0.58 9.45
CA PRO A 64 -12.47 0.60 10.36
C PRO A 64 -12.39 1.91 11.17
N PRO A 65 -11.94 1.86 12.44
CA PRO A 65 -11.79 3.06 13.26
C PRO A 65 -10.69 3.98 12.69
N PRO A 66 -10.79 5.31 12.87
CA PRO A 66 -9.88 6.28 12.25
C PRO A 66 -8.41 6.19 12.67
N GLY A 67 -8.12 5.61 13.84
CA GLY A 67 -6.76 5.56 14.42
C GLY A 67 -6.26 4.16 14.73
N GLY A 68 -6.87 3.13 14.15
CA GLY A 68 -6.45 1.74 14.32
C GLY A 68 -5.75 1.18 13.09
N GLY A 69 -5.10 0.02 13.24
CA GLY A 69 -4.60 -0.78 12.12
C GLY A 69 -3.74 0.00 11.13
N LEU A 70 -4.15 -0.01 9.85
CA LEU A 70 -3.42 0.63 8.76
C LEU A 70 -3.29 2.15 8.94
N ALA A 71 -4.32 2.82 9.47
CA ALA A 71 -4.30 4.26 9.70
C ALA A 71 -3.19 4.66 10.70
N LEU A 72 -2.98 3.84 11.74
CA LEU A 72 -1.89 4.05 12.70
C LEU A 72 -0.52 3.76 12.09
N ALA A 73 -0.40 2.70 11.29
CA ALA A 73 0.85 2.34 10.62
C ALA A 73 1.32 3.45 9.65
N LEU A 74 0.40 4.09 8.92
CA LEU A 74 0.74 5.20 8.01
C LEU A 74 1.31 6.42 8.76
N GLN A 75 1.02 6.59 10.07
CA GLN A 75 1.63 7.68 10.85
C GLN A 75 3.13 7.47 11.10
N TRP A 76 3.65 6.25 10.92
CA TRP A 76 5.06 5.98 11.20
C TRP A 76 6.00 6.72 10.27
N GLY A 77 5.64 6.93 9.00
CA GLY A 77 6.49 7.64 8.03
C GLY A 77 6.90 9.04 8.53
N PRO A 78 5.92 9.93 8.79
CA PRO A 78 6.19 11.25 9.35
C PRO A 78 6.95 11.23 10.68
N ILE A 79 6.65 10.28 11.57
CA ILE A 79 7.33 10.14 12.87
C ILE A 79 8.82 9.80 12.64
N ALA A 80 9.10 8.83 11.77
CA ALA A 80 10.47 8.40 11.46
C ALA A 80 11.28 9.50 10.76
N HIS A 81 10.64 10.37 9.97
CA HIS A 81 11.31 11.51 9.34
C HIS A 81 11.70 12.61 10.33
N ALA A 82 11.03 12.69 11.49
CA ALA A 82 11.26 13.71 12.50
C ALA A 82 12.35 13.34 13.53
N VAL A 83 12.89 12.12 13.46
CA VAL A 83 13.97 11.61 14.32
C VAL A 83 15.30 11.72 13.60
#